data_AF-A0A498L055-F1
#
_entry.id   AF-A0A498L055-F1
#
_cell.length_a   1.000
_cell.length_b   1.000
_cell.length_c   1.000
_cell.angle_alpha   90.00
_cell.angle_beta   90.00
_cell.angle_gamma   90.00
#
_symmetry.space_group_name_H-M   'P 1'
#
loop_
_entity.id
_entity.type
_entity.pdbx_description
1 polymer ?
#
loop_
_entity_poly.entity_id
_entity_poly.type
_entity_poly.pdbx_seq_one_letter_code
_entity_poly.pdbx_strand_id
1 'polypeptide(L)'
;MTREDPQRTARDDERAITVTDSVAAGSLVVVAVLLAAGLGLGVLYAPSDGGSNVTRANFSFEHFPDDSALIVTFARGDSIPAGELSVVSDETNRTWAALANMSESKAVSQGSTIQLTGTGTFGKPITTNTQVRVVYTGGNETRVLDRWPPDSGGG
;
A
#
# COMPACT_ATOMS: atom_id res chain seq x y z
N MET A 1 -58.99 23.59 66.24
CA MET A 1 -57.85 24.14 66.98
C MET A 1 -56.77 23.05 67.06
N THR A 2 -55.90 22.93 66.03
CA THR A 2 -54.73 22.04 65.97
C THR A 2 -53.81 22.62 64.87
N ARG A 3 -52.91 23.56 65.19
CA ARG A 3 -51.47 23.42 65.46
C ARG A 3 -50.67 22.73 64.34
N GLU A 4 -49.88 23.54 63.66
CA GLU A 4 -48.79 23.19 62.75
C GLU A 4 -47.50 22.84 63.52
N ASP A 5 -46.69 22.02 62.84
CA ASP A 5 -45.23 21.78 62.95
C ASP A 5 -44.66 21.02 64.19
N PRO A 6 -43.51 20.29 64.06
CA PRO A 6 -42.45 20.50 63.09
C PRO A 6 -41.89 19.27 62.34
N GLN A 7 -41.30 19.58 61.19
CA GLN A 7 -40.18 18.88 60.55
C GLN A 7 -39.22 18.19 61.54
N ARG A 8 -38.89 16.91 61.27
CA ARG A 8 -37.61 16.32 61.71
C ARG A 8 -37.17 15.14 60.83
N THR A 9 -36.30 15.49 59.88
CA THR A 9 -35.03 14.83 59.49
C THR A 9 -35.01 13.37 59.02
N ALA A 10 -34.50 13.17 57.81
CA ALA A 10 -33.24 12.45 57.62
C ALA A 10 -32.52 13.00 56.38
N ARG A 11 -31.30 13.49 56.60
CA ARG A 11 -30.29 13.61 55.55
C ARG A 11 -29.96 12.19 55.08
N ASP A 12 -29.95 12.02 53.77
CA ASP A 12 -29.09 11.09 53.04
C ASP A 12 -28.83 11.83 51.72
N ASP A 13 -27.83 12.71 51.71
CA ASP A 13 -26.46 12.38 51.30
C ASP A 13 -26.39 11.96 49.82
N GLU A 14 -25.95 12.92 49.01
CA GLU A 14 -24.86 12.71 48.04
C GLU A 14 -24.87 11.44 47.20
N ARG A 15 -25.84 11.25 46.30
CA ARG A 15 -25.70 10.41 45.09
C ARG A 15 -26.60 10.97 43.97
N ALA A 16 -26.13 11.37 42.80
CA ALA A 16 -24.80 11.36 42.25
C ALA A 16 -24.80 12.36 41.09
N ILE A 17 -23.81 13.25 41.08
CA ILE A 17 -23.36 13.93 39.87
C ILE A 17 -22.63 12.86 39.04
N THR A 18 -23.39 11.96 38.43
CA THR A 18 -22.95 10.94 37.47
C THR A 18 -24.25 10.55 36.77
N VAL A 19 -24.51 10.79 35.49
CA VAL A 19 -23.69 10.52 34.32
C VAL A 19 -24.31 11.32 33.17
N THR A 20 -23.76 12.47 32.83
CA THR A 20 -24.03 13.14 31.54
C THR A 20 -22.81 13.19 30.64
N ASP A 21 -21.75 12.44 30.98
CA ASP A 21 -20.54 12.33 30.12
C ASP A 21 -20.61 11.16 29.12
N SER A 22 -21.47 10.17 29.34
CA SER A 22 -21.45 8.95 28.50
C SER A 22 -22.29 9.04 27.23
N VAL A 23 -23.29 9.91 27.18
CA VAL A 23 -24.18 10.03 26.01
C VAL A 23 -23.56 10.92 24.92
N ALA A 24 -22.79 11.95 25.31
CA ALA A 24 -22.11 12.83 24.35
C ALA A 24 -20.88 12.19 23.70
N ALA A 25 -20.12 11.36 24.46
CA ALA A 25 -18.97 10.65 23.93
C ALA A 25 -19.35 9.57 22.91
N GLY A 26 -20.48 8.87 23.14
CA GLY A 26 -20.94 7.81 22.25
C GLY A 26 -21.30 8.30 20.83
N SER A 27 -21.93 9.47 20.71
CA SER A 27 -22.33 10.00 19.40
C SER A 27 -21.15 10.41 18.53
N LEU A 28 -20.06 10.92 19.13
CA LEU A 28 -18.88 11.34 18.37
C LEU A 28 -18.15 10.13 17.76
N VAL A 29 -18.05 9.03 18.51
CA VAL A 29 -17.43 7.78 18.03
C VAL A 29 -18.23 7.21 16.84
N VAL A 30 -19.56 7.24 16.89
CA VAL A 30 -20.40 6.75 15.79
C VAL A 30 -20.21 7.58 14.51
N VAL A 31 -20.12 8.91 14.60
CA VAL A 31 -19.88 9.78 13.43
C VAL A 31 -18.46 9.58 12.88
N ALA A 32 -17.45 9.44 13.75
CA ALA A 32 -16.09 9.18 13.33
C ALA A 32 -15.96 7.83 12.60
N VAL A 33 -16.66 6.78 13.07
CA VAL A 33 -16.70 5.47 12.40
C VAL A 33 -17.40 5.57 11.04
N LEU A 34 -18.48 6.34 10.92
CA LEU A 34 -19.16 6.55 9.64
C LEU A 34 -18.28 7.32 8.63
N LEU A 35 -17.51 8.31 9.07
CA LEU A 35 -16.58 9.04 8.22
C LEU A 35 -15.37 8.19 7.82
N ALA A 36 -14.84 7.37 8.74
CA ALA A 36 -13.75 6.43 8.46
C ALA A 36 -14.19 5.32 7.48
N ALA A 37 -15.42 4.82 7.62
CA ALA A 37 -16.02 3.88 6.67
C ALA A 37 -16.21 4.51 5.28
N GLY A 38 -16.53 5.81 5.20
CA GLY A 38 -16.70 6.54 3.94
C GLY A 38 -15.41 6.78 3.16
N LEU A 39 -14.28 6.94 3.84
CA LEU A 39 -12.97 7.19 3.20
C LEU A 39 -12.20 5.89 2.89
N GLY A 40 -12.59 4.75 3.48
CA GLY A 40 -11.93 3.46 3.30
C GLY A 40 -12.17 2.76 1.95
N LEU A 41 -13.15 3.23 1.16
CA LEU A 41 -13.50 2.59 -0.12
C LEU A 41 -12.89 3.28 -1.35
N GLY A 42 -12.16 4.40 -1.17
CA GLY A 42 -11.58 5.15 -2.29
C GLY A 42 -10.37 4.50 -2.97
N VAL A 43 -9.73 3.50 -2.33
CA VAL A 43 -8.57 2.77 -2.88
C VAL A 43 -8.94 1.48 -3.63
N LEU A 44 -10.22 1.09 -3.63
CA LEU A 44 -10.66 -0.10 -4.38
C LEU A 44 -11.03 0.22 -5.85
N TYR A 45 -10.84 1.46 -6.29
CA TYR A 45 -11.07 1.87 -7.68
C TYR A 45 -9.75 2.14 -8.40
N ALA A 46 -8.90 1.11 -8.51
CA ALA A 46 -8.12 0.97 -9.73
C ALA A 46 -9.07 0.35 -10.77
N PRO A 47 -9.32 1.00 -11.93
CA PRO A 47 -10.14 0.42 -12.97
C PRO A 47 -9.69 -1.01 -13.25
N SER A 48 -10.55 -1.96 -12.87
CA SER A 48 -10.52 -3.31 -13.42
C SER A 48 -11.18 -3.21 -14.80
N ASP A 49 -10.45 -2.62 -15.76
CA ASP A 49 -10.90 -2.63 -17.14
C ASP A 49 -10.67 -4.04 -17.68
N GLY A 50 -11.75 -4.81 -17.61
CA GLY A 50 -11.87 -6.11 -18.23
C GLY A 50 -11.64 -6.00 -19.74
N GLY A 51 -10.60 -6.67 -20.20
CA GLY A 51 -10.43 -7.15 -21.55
C GLY A 51 -9.69 -8.48 -21.47
N SER A 52 -10.15 -9.51 -22.17
CA SER A 52 -9.69 -10.90 -22.07
C SER A 52 -8.24 -11.17 -22.52
N ASN A 53 -7.30 -10.24 -22.34
CA ASN A 53 -5.91 -10.35 -22.76
C ASN A 53 -4.95 -9.57 -21.84
N VAL A 54 -5.19 -9.59 -20.54
CA VAL A 54 -4.36 -8.89 -19.57
C VAL A 54 -3.05 -9.66 -19.39
N THR A 55 -1.92 -9.11 -19.86
CA THR A 55 -0.59 -9.68 -19.63
C THR A 55 -0.37 -9.89 -18.13
N ARG A 56 -0.23 -11.13 -17.66
CA ARG A 56 -0.02 -11.43 -16.23
C ARG A 56 1.45 -11.75 -16.01
N ALA A 57 2.12 -11.03 -15.12
CA ALA A 57 3.47 -11.33 -14.70
C ALA A 57 3.67 -11.00 -13.22
N ASN A 58 4.44 -11.83 -12.54
CA ASN A 58 4.77 -11.67 -11.14
C ASN A 58 6.28 -11.72 -10.96
N PHE A 59 6.78 -10.98 -9.99
CA PHE A 59 8.21 -10.85 -9.74
C PHE A 59 8.54 -11.35 -8.33
N SER A 60 9.80 -11.70 -8.14
CA SER A 60 10.39 -11.94 -6.84
C SER A 60 11.50 -10.92 -6.62
N PHE A 61 11.67 -10.53 -5.37
CA PHE A 61 12.61 -9.48 -4.98
C PHE A 61 13.49 -10.01 -3.86
N GLU A 62 14.80 -9.91 -4.02
CA GLU A 62 15.79 -10.29 -3.03
C GLU A 62 16.70 -9.10 -2.73
N HIS A 63 16.59 -8.56 -1.51
CA HIS A 63 17.31 -7.37 -1.08
C HIS A 63 18.55 -7.76 -0.28
N PHE A 64 19.69 -7.20 -0.68
CA PHE A 64 20.98 -7.35 -0.03
C PHE A 64 21.33 -6.00 0.60
N PRO A 65 21.04 -5.81 1.90
CA PRO A 65 21.23 -4.52 2.56
C PRO A 65 22.69 -4.11 2.64
N ASP A 66 23.60 -5.07 2.85
CA ASP A 66 25.05 -4.82 2.94
C ASP A 66 25.63 -4.26 1.63
N ASP A 67 25.10 -4.72 0.49
CA ASP A 67 25.51 -4.28 -0.85
C ASP A 67 24.63 -3.15 -1.41
N SER A 68 23.60 -2.72 -0.68
CA SER A 68 22.57 -1.79 -1.17
C SER A 68 22.03 -2.20 -2.55
N ALA A 69 21.76 -3.50 -2.71
CA ALA A 69 21.43 -4.14 -3.98
C ALA A 69 20.07 -4.84 -3.92
N LEU A 70 19.34 -4.86 -5.04
CA LEU A 70 18.11 -5.62 -5.19
C LEU A 70 18.18 -6.50 -6.44
N ILE A 71 17.96 -7.79 -6.27
CA ILE A 71 17.76 -8.70 -7.39
C ILE A 71 16.27 -8.80 -7.66
N VAL A 72 15.87 -8.56 -8.90
CA VAL A 72 14.49 -8.71 -9.38
C VAL A 72 14.45 -9.87 -10.36
N THR A 73 13.64 -10.88 -10.05
CA THR A 73 13.49 -12.08 -10.88
C THR A 73 12.06 -12.17 -11.41
N PHE A 74 11.93 -12.40 -12.71
CA PHE A 74 10.65 -12.73 -13.33
C PHE A 74 10.24 -14.12 -12.83
N ALA A 75 9.26 -14.17 -11.92
CA ALA A 75 8.93 -15.40 -11.22
C ALA A 75 7.98 -16.28 -12.04
N ARG A 76 6.88 -15.71 -12.54
CA ARG A 76 5.82 -16.44 -13.26
C ARG A 76 5.03 -15.49 -14.16
N GLY A 77 4.39 -16.01 -15.20
CA GLY A 77 3.47 -15.26 -16.05
C GLY A 77 3.73 -15.39 -17.56
N ASP A 78 3.07 -14.54 -18.33
CA ASP A 78 3.21 -14.41 -19.77
C ASP A 78 4.55 -13.74 -20.10
N SER A 79 5.21 -14.17 -21.17
CA SER A 79 6.47 -13.55 -21.58
C SER A 79 6.23 -12.15 -22.16
N ILE A 80 7.06 -11.19 -21.77
CA ILE A 80 6.87 -9.76 -22.11
C ILE A 80 8.13 -9.23 -22.80
N PRO A 81 8.03 -8.45 -23.90
CA PRO A 81 9.19 -7.78 -24.48
C PRO A 81 9.92 -6.91 -23.46
N ALA A 82 11.25 -6.98 -23.42
CA ALA A 82 12.06 -6.27 -22.43
C ALA A 82 11.95 -4.74 -22.50
N GLY A 83 11.53 -4.18 -23.65
CA GLY A 83 11.23 -2.76 -23.82
C GLY A 83 9.86 -2.34 -23.26
N GLU A 84 8.94 -3.29 -23.06
CA GLU A 84 7.61 -3.02 -22.49
C GLU A 84 7.59 -3.20 -20.96
N LEU A 85 8.72 -3.54 -20.36
CA LEU A 85 8.89 -3.61 -18.91
C LEU A 85 9.83 -2.50 -18.45
N SER A 86 9.39 -1.72 -17.48
CA SER A 86 10.17 -0.67 -16.85
C SER A 86 10.26 -0.87 -15.34
N VAL A 87 11.44 -0.62 -14.79
CA VAL A 87 11.70 -0.62 -13.36
C VAL A 87 11.85 0.83 -12.91
N VAL A 88 10.99 1.23 -11.99
CA VAL A 88 10.85 2.62 -11.55
C VAL A 88 11.11 2.73 -10.05
N SER A 89 11.93 3.71 -9.65
CA SER A 89 12.15 4.12 -8.26
C SER A 89 12.36 5.62 -8.18
N ASP A 90 11.43 6.34 -7.54
CA ASP A 90 11.42 7.80 -7.44
C ASP A 90 11.76 8.49 -8.78
N GLU A 91 12.97 9.03 -8.92
CA GLU A 91 13.47 9.75 -10.10
C GLU A 91 14.13 8.83 -11.16
N THR A 92 14.30 7.54 -10.86
CA THR A 92 14.95 6.55 -11.73
C THR A 92 13.89 5.73 -12.46
N ASN A 93 13.99 5.68 -13.79
CA ASN A 93 13.17 4.81 -14.65
C ASN A 93 14.06 4.17 -15.72
N ARG A 94 14.11 2.84 -15.74
CA ARG A 94 14.91 2.06 -16.71
C ARG A 94 14.10 0.90 -17.25
N THR A 95 14.18 0.66 -18.55
CA THR A 95 13.60 -0.55 -19.14
C THR A 95 14.35 -1.79 -18.68
N TRP A 96 13.66 -2.92 -18.64
CA TRP A 96 14.28 -4.21 -18.35
C TRP A 96 15.39 -4.52 -19.37
N ALA A 97 15.17 -4.15 -20.64
CA ALA A 97 16.17 -4.23 -21.70
C ALA A 97 17.47 -3.51 -21.35
N ALA A 98 17.39 -2.27 -20.87
CA ALA A 98 18.56 -1.50 -20.46
C ALA A 98 19.26 -2.14 -19.25
N LEU A 99 18.51 -2.57 -18.23
CA LEU A 99 19.07 -3.14 -17.01
C LEU A 99 19.78 -4.48 -17.25
N ALA A 100 19.23 -5.32 -18.13
CA ALA A 100 19.81 -6.61 -18.49
C ALA A 100 20.80 -6.53 -19.66
N ASN A 101 21.04 -5.34 -20.21
CA ASN A 101 21.83 -5.13 -21.43
C ASN A 101 21.40 -6.05 -22.58
N MET A 102 20.10 -6.07 -22.89
CA MET A 102 19.52 -6.86 -23.96
C MET A 102 18.64 -6.03 -24.89
N SER A 103 18.29 -6.57 -26.05
CA SER A 103 17.39 -5.90 -27.02
C SER A 103 15.98 -5.73 -26.47
N GLU A 104 15.33 -4.61 -26.79
CA GLU A 104 13.96 -4.29 -26.35
C GLU A 104 12.91 -5.29 -26.83
N SER A 105 13.09 -5.87 -28.02
CA SER A 105 12.21 -6.89 -28.58
C SER A 105 12.42 -8.28 -27.99
N LYS A 106 13.50 -8.50 -27.22
CA LYS A 106 13.77 -9.80 -26.60
C LYS A 106 12.78 -10.04 -25.47
N ALA A 107 12.15 -11.20 -25.47
CA ALA A 107 11.20 -11.58 -24.44
C ALA A 107 11.90 -11.83 -23.10
N VAL A 108 11.31 -11.29 -22.05
CA VAL A 108 11.57 -11.60 -20.64
C VAL A 108 10.57 -12.66 -20.20
N SER A 109 11.08 -13.73 -19.62
CA SER A 109 10.29 -14.87 -19.19
C SER A 109 10.80 -15.40 -17.84
N GLN A 110 10.10 -16.40 -17.29
CA GLN A 110 10.43 -17.00 -16.00
C GLN A 110 11.93 -17.31 -15.85
N GLY A 111 12.50 -16.88 -14.71
CA GLY A 111 13.92 -17.02 -14.37
C GLY A 111 14.80 -15.86 -14.84
N SER A 112 14.31 -15.00 -15.73
CA SER A 112 15.03 -13.79 -16.13
C SER A 112 15.25 -12.90 -14.92
N THR A 113 16.47 -12.39 -14.77
CA THR A 113 16.88 -11.65 -13.57
C THR A 113 17.64 -10.39 -13.95
N ILE A 114 17.44 -9.34 -13.16
CA ILE A 114 18.18 -8.08 -13.22
C ILE A 114 18.64 -7.69 -11.82
N GLN A 115 19.74 -6.95 -11.76
CA GLN A 115 20.28 -6.43 -10.51
C GLN A 115 20.19 -4.90 -10.51
N LEU A 116 19.66 -4.36 -9.43
CA LEU A 116 19.55 -2.92 -9.19
C LEU A 116 20.58 -2.54 -8.13
N THR A 117 21.53 -1.68 -8.49
CA THR A 117 22.59 -1.19 -7.61
C THR A 117 22.93 0.25 -7.96
N GLY A 118 23.60 0.94 -7.01
CA GLY A 118 24.10 2.30 -7.19
C GLY A 118 25.16 2.45 -8.26
N THR A 119 26.03 1.45 -8.43
CA THR A 119 27.14 1.46 -9.38
C THR A 119 26.80 0.81 -10.72
N GLY A 120 25.67 0.11 -10.81
CA GLY A 120 25.19 -0.54 -12.03
C GLY A 120 24.33 0.37 -12.92
N THR A 121 23.71 -0.22 -13.93
CA THR A 121 22.86 0.49 -14.92
C THR A 121 21.64 1.17 -14.29
N PHE A 122 21.18 0.67 -13.13
CA PHE A 122 20.12 1.33 -12.37
C PHE A 122 20.57 2.68 -11.80
N GLY A 123 21.83 2.77 -11.34
CA GLY A 123 22.49 4.02 -10.95
C GLY A 123 22.07 4.58 -9.59
N LYS A 124 21.29 3.82 -8.80
CA LYS A 124 20.82 4.24 -7.47
C LYS A 124 20.96 3.10 -6.46
N PRO A 125 21.54 3.35 -5.27
CA PRO A 125 21.60 2.33 -4.21
C PRO A 125 20.19 1.98 -3.72
N ILE A 126 19.93 0.70 -3.48
CA ILE A 126 18.66 0.22 -2.96
C ILE A 126 18.76 0.04 -1.44
N THR A 127 18.03 0.88 -0.72
CA THR A 127 17.93 0.85 0.75
C THR A 127 16.56 0.34 1.18
N THR A 128 16.38 0.08 2.47
CA THR A 128 15.07 -0.32 3.03
C THR A 128 13.95 0.70 2.85
N ASN A 129 14.31 1.97 2.64
CA ASN A 129 13.35 3.05 2.37
C ASN A 129 13.06 3.24 0.88
N THR A 130 13.76 2.51 0.00
CA THR A 130 13.63 2.67 -1.44
C THR A 130 12.42 1.91 -1.95
N GLN A 131 11.53 2.58 -2.67
CA GLN A 131 10.45 1.92 -3.39
C GLN A 131 10.85 1.60 -4.83
N VAL A 132 10.63 0.37 -5.25
CA VAL A 132 10.85 -0.14 -6.60
C VAL A 132 9.54 -0.68 -7.14
N ARG A 133 9.17 -0.32 -8.35
CA ARG A 133 7.97 -0.82 -9.04
C ARG A 133 8.36 -1.40 -10.38
N VAL A 134 7.83 -2.56 -10.70
CA VAL A 134 7.88 -3.12 -12.05
C VAL A 134 6.60 -2.73 -12.77
N VAL A 135 6.75 -2.03 -13.88
CA VAL A 135 5.65 -1.41 -14.62
C VAL A 135 5.64 -1.96 -16.04
N TYR A 136 4.47 -2.43 -16.47
CA TYR A 136 4.19 -2.71 -17.86
C TYR A 136 3.85 -1.40 -18.58
N THR A 137 4.50 -1.16 -19.72
CA THR A 137 4.31 0.04 -20.56
C THR A 137 4.03 -0.32 -22.02
N GLY A 138 3.57 -1.53 -22.28
CA GLY A 138 3.27 -2.01 -23.64
C GLY A 138 1.84 -1.68 -24.10
N GLY A 139 1.67 -1.56 -25.41
CA GLY A 139 0.39 -1.21 -26.02
C GLY A 139 -0.05 0.23 -25.68
N ASN A 140 -1.31 0.39 -25.25
CA ASN A 140 -1.92 1.68 -24.89
C ASN A 140 -2.13 1.85 -23.39
N GLU A 141 -1.57 0.95 -22.57
CA GLU A 141 -1.76 0.97 -21.12
C GLU A 141 -0.43 1.06 -20.38
N THR A 142 -0.47 1.65 -19.19
CA THR A 142 0.65 1.64 -18.25
C THR A 142 0.13 1.14 -16.92
N ARG A 143 0.73 0.06 -16.41
CA ARG A 143 0.23 -0.61 -15.21
C ARG A 143 1.36 -1.16 -14.36
N VAL A 144 1.27 -0.97 -13.06
CA VAL A 144 2.18 -1.60 -12.10
C VAL A 144 1.86 -3.09 -12.02
N LEU A 145 2.86 -3.93 -12.28
CA LEU A 145 2.75 -5.38 -12.17
C LEU A 145 3.10 -5.85 -10.76
N ASP A 146 4.16 -5.30 -10.18
CA ASP A 146 4.65 -5.71 -8.87
C ASP A 146 5.51 -4.61 -8.22
N ARG A 147 5.81 -4.74 -6.93
CA ARG A 147 6.56 -3.73 -6.17
C ARG A 147 7.38 -4.31 -5.03
N TRP A 148 8.40 -3.55 -4.66
CA TRP A 148 9.24 -3.79 -3.49
C TRP A 148 9.51 -2.48 -2.73
N PRO A 149 9.50 -2.47 -1.39
CA PRO A 149 8.97 -3.52 -0.52
C PRO A 149 7.50 -3.84 -0.85
N PRO A 150 7.01 -5.06 -0.53
CA PRO A 150 5.59 -5.36 -0.68
C PRO A 150 4.77 -4.40 0.17
N ASP A 151 3.55 -4.07 -0.26
CA ASP A 151 2.66 -3.22 0.53
C ASP A 151 2.49 -3.88 1.91
N SER A 152 3.02 -3.23 2.95
CA SER A 152 2.84 -3.65 4.32
C SER A 152 1.38 -3.38 4.69
N GLY A 153 0.52 -4.36 4.45
CA GLY A 153 -0.84 -4.36 4.99
C GLY A 153 -0.73 -4.17 6.49
N GLY A 154 -1.13 -2.99 6.97
CA GLY A 154 -1.18 -2.70 8.41
C GLY A 154 -2.09 -3.71 9.08
N GLY A 155 -1.53 -4.49 10.01
CA GLY A 155 -2.28 -5.32 10.94
C GLY A 155 -2.95 -4.50 12.03
#